data_AF-A0AAD7GBC1-F1
#
_entry.id   AF-A0AAD7GBC1-F1
#
_cell.length_a   1.000
_cell.length_b   1.000
_cell.length_c   1.000
_cell.angle_alpha   90.00
_cell.angle_beta   90.00
_cell.angle_gamma   90.00
#
_symmetry.space_group_name_H-M   'P 1'
#
loop_
_entity.id
_entity.type
_entity.pdbx_description
1 polymer ?
#
loop_
_entity_poly.entity_id
_entity_poly.type
_entity_poly.pdbx_seq_one_letter_code
_entity_poly.pdbx_strand_id
1 'polypeptide(L)'
;MSGIVTGSCAESQATWSSEDKPRSLVNSSTSRKILGVTDGLAQLTLGLKKPPRKGQFGYTVPSSSSSSISTVSSLSTDSDFWDQLPGHDHGTPPTSPLIGPSPPLIILPPIPALDSSDDEDMPSDFFYGDNRDDDPVAGDYLKSTMNKFKEASSNDFKCERLANGFATGSFAEKWYDKLDVATQGDWKKLKAAFLKQWPAETMPELSTEQHRARLRAEKLRKEDIGKVVIVRGMEMMGQAAWANRVLALSMRADDPSGAMIHGIRDRMPAMIRKLVTGTFTSYKVFCNAVKAVDDDTIATAMEEETRLAQVENDTRRLRDELVQACRTPASPTAPLCAAFSGFALTRGGAPRAPGPPNAQGDPFGGGPMRGAAPTRGTRGGAAARGGGQGGVFRVNHLRMADLTRNTAGMVHHASTPAGQAAYQLQVQAWAAANPTKYQGGDEYAPYPLMPGTEAVGTGECFNCGVRHFKDTAHTRAIVDVKEMFYRRVANRIIRDDRDATNMANAAGLPANVHLVHVEATNDYPAHWVSADTYGQGNGDGPEV
;
A
#
# COMPACT_ATOMS: atom_id res chain seq x y z
N MET A 1 -14.16 -48.12 44.58
CA MET A 1 -13.79 -49.50 44.19
C MET A 1 -12.69 -49.40 43.16
N SER A 2 -11.50 -49.90 43.51
CA SER A 2 -10.37 -50.39 42.68
C SER A 2 -9.89 -49.55 41.48
N GLY A 3 -8.64 -49.14 41.32
CA GLY A 3 -7.38 -49.55 41.94
C GLY A 3 -6.32 -49.84 40.86
N ILE A 4 -5.22 -49.06 40.87
CA ILE A 4 -3.81 -49.44 40.59
C ILE A 4 -3.45 -49.96 39.19
N VAL A 5 -2.55 -49.25 38.48
CA VAL A 5 -1.28 -49.80 37.95
C VAL A 5 -0.21 -48.70 37.95
N THR A 6 0.84 -48.92 38.76
CA THR A 6 2.13 -48.23 38.72
C THR A 6 3.11 -49.04 37.85
N GLY A 7 4.01 -48.37 37.14
CA GLY A 7 5.09 -49.01 36.37
C GLY A 7 6.28 -48.07 36.24
N SER A 8 7.36 -48.44 36.92
CA SER A 8 8.65 -47.75 37.05
C SER A 8 9.72 -48.45 36.19
N CYS A 9 10.61 -47.67 35.56
CA CYS A 9 11.98 -48.02 35.13
C CYS A 9 12.70 -46.66 34.94
N ALA A 10 13.65 -46.24 35.78
CA ALA A 10 15.07 -46.65 35.80
C ALA A 10 15.67 -46.67 34.37
N GLU A 11 16.82 -46.12 34.02
CA GLU A 11 18.00 -45.53 34.67
C GLU A 11 19.06 -45.61 33.54
N SER A 12 19.83 -44.56 33.23
CA SER A 12 21.16 -44.65 32.59
C SER A 12 21.70 -43.24 32.33
N GLN A 13 22.52 -42.78 33.26
CA GLN A 13 23.48 -41.70 33.04
C GLN A 13 24.69 -42.28 32.28
N ALA A 14 25.15 -41.59 31.25
CA ALA A 14 26.45 -41.85 30.64
C ALA A 14 27.21 -40.52 30.52
N THR A 15 28.09 -40.31 31.51
CA THR A 15 29.15 -39.32 31.53
C THR A 15 30.25 -39.71 30.54
N TRP A 16 30.66 -38.79 29.67
CA TRP A 16 31.92 -38.88 28.92
C TRP A 16 32.74 -37.62 29.17
N SER A 17 33.80 -37.79 29.95
CA SER A 17 34.94 -36.87 30.10
C SER A 17 36.17 -37.52 29.46
N SER A 18 36.91 -36.76 28.65
CA SER A 18 38.36 -36.85 28.38
C SER A 18 38.67 -35.74 27.37
N GLU A 19 39.28 -34.62 27.74
CA GLU A 19 40.74 -34.44 27.80
C GLU A 19 41.48 -35.07 26.60
N ASP A 20 41.95 -34.23 25.68
CA ASP A 20 43.37 -34.19 25.31
C ASP A 20 43.72 -32.98 24.41
N LYS A 21 44.63 -32.15 24.94
CA LYS A 21 45.53 -31.23 24.19
C LYS A 21 46.76 -32.06 23.81
N PRO A 22 47.46 -31.78 22.69
CA PRO A 22 48.68 -30.97 22.87
C PRO A 22 49.20 -30.16 21.67
N ARG A 23 50.02 -29.18 22.06
CA ARG A 23 51.30 -28.73 21.45
C ARG A 23 51.33 -27.87 20.18
N SER A 24 51.83 -26.66 20.44
CA SER A 24 52.56 -25.71 19.62
C SER A 24 53.88 -26.24 19.02
N LEU A 25 54.18 -25.80 17.78
CA LEU A 25 55.50 -25.63 17.14
C LEU A 25 55.28 -24.51 16.11
N VAL A 26 55.72 -23.25 16.27
CA VAL A 26 57.06 -22.65 16.10
C VAL A 26 57.89 -23.20 14.94
N ASN A 27 57.91 -22.46 13.81
CA ASN A 27 59.07 -22.10 12.97
C ASN A 27 58.57 -21.17 11.83
N SER A 28 59.03 -19.93 11.71
CA SER A 28 60.27 -19.47 11.02
C SER A 28 60.29 -19.88 9.53
N SER A 29 60.64 -19.10 8.52
CA SER A 29 60.83 -17.66 8.24
C SER A 29 61.24 -17.61 6.75
N THR A 30 61.02 -16.48 6.07
CA THR A 30 61.82 -15.99 4.91
C THR A 30 61.59 -16.59 3.50
N SER A 31 61.01 -15.81 2.57
CA SER A 31 61.73 -15.28 1.37
C SER A 31 60.85 -14.53 0.34
N ARG A 32 61.32 -13.30 0.04
CA ARG A 32 61.40 -12.59 -1.26
C ARG A 32 60.09 -12.23 -2.01
N LYS A 33 59.72 -10.94 -2.07
CA LYS A 33 60.20 -9.88 -3.00
C LYS A 33 60.05 -10.24 -4.49
N ILE A 34 59.00 -9.73 -5.14
CA ILE A 34 59.08 -9.14 -6.48
C ILE A 34 58.20 -7.89 -6.47
N LEU A 35 58.82 -6.74 -6.76
CA LEU A 35 58.21 -5.43 -6.97
C LEU A 35 58.17 -5.15 -8.48
N GLY A 36 57.13 -4.42 -8.89
CA GLY A 36 57.10 -3.60 -10.10
C GLY A 36 56.45 -4.27 -11.32
N VAL A 37 55.80 -3.57 -12.24
CA VAL A 37 55.65 -2.14 -12.56
C VAL A 37 54.60 -2.10 -13.67
N THR A 38 53.62 -1.19 -13.62
CA THR A 38 53.22 -0.22 -14.68
C THR A 38 51.80 0.28 -14.47
N ASP A 39 51.73 1.54 -14.01
CA ASP A 39 50.65 2.48 -14.26
C ASP A 39 50.48 2.78 -15.76
N GLY A 40 49.24 3.02 -16.19
CA GLY A 40 48.96 3.71 -17.44
C GLY A 40 47.63 3.34 -18.07
N LEU A 41 46.55 4.02 -17.67
CA LEU A 41 45.37 4.40 -18.49
C LEU A 41 44.16 4.76 -17.60
N ALA A 42 44.24 5.91 -16.93
CA ALA A 42 43.10 6.48 -16.21
C ALA A 42 43.06 8.00 -16.35
N GLN A 43 42.68 8.51 -17.53
CA GLN A 43 42.05 9.83 -17.68
C GLN A 43 41.03 9.77 -18.82
N LEU A 44 39.86 10.41 -18.60
CA LEU A 44 38.64 10.47 -19.44
C LEU A 44 37.55 9.42 -19.15
N THR A 45 36.97 9.46 -17.95
CA THR A 45 35.52 9.17 -17.70
C THR A 45 35.18 9.51 -16.24
N LEU A 46 34.84 10.77 -15.97
CA LEU A 46 34.27 11.19 -14.69
C LEU A 46 33.01 12.01 -14.95
N GLY A 47 31.88 11.42 -14.58
CA GLY A 47 30.56 12.03 -14.50
C GLY A 47 29.54 10.94 -14.21
N LEU A 48 29.12 10.83 -12.95
CA LEU A 48 28.19 9.84 -12.36
C LEU A 48 28.80 8.51 -11.87
N LYS A 49 29.52 8.57 -10.74
CA LYS A 49 29.64 7.43 -9.81
C LYS A 49 29.36 7.90 -8.37
N LYS A 50 28.46 7.18 -7.69
CA LYS A 50 28.13 7.31 -6.25
C LYS A 50 29.39 7.15 -5.38
N PRO A 51 29.48 7.84 -4.22
CA PRO A 51 30.65 7.78 -3.35
C PRO A 51 30.76 6.45 -2.57
N PRO A 52 31.98 5.94 -2.30
CA PRO A 52 32.20 4.83 -1.38
C PRO A 52 32.34 5.31 0.08
N ARG A 53 31.74 4.56 1.01
CA ARG A 53 31.96 4.66 2.46
C ARG A 53 33.35 4.11 2.81
N LYS A 54 34.15 4.88 3.56
CA LYS A 54 35.32 4.39 4.33
C LYS A 54 35.01 4.52 5.83
N GLY A 55 35.37 3.48 6.58
CA GLY A 55 35.23 3.45 8.03
C GLY A 55 36.45 3.98 8.80
N GLN A 56 36.25 4.01 10.12
CA GLN A 56 37.20 3.71 11.20
C GLN A 56 38.49 4.56 11.31
N PHE A 57 38.51 5.46 12.29
CA PHE A 57 39.69 5.72 13.13
C PHE A 57 39.22 5.89 14.57
N GLY A 58 39.80 5.10 15.47
CA GLY A 58 39.64 5.25 16.91
C GLY A 58 40.70 6.18 17.49
N TYR A 59 40.36 6.86 18.59
CA TYR A 59 41.35 7.36 19.54
C TYR A 59 40.81 7.21 20.96
N THR A 60 41.70 6.66 21.79
CA THR A 60 41.64 6.44 23.23
C THR A 60 41.74 7.74 24.04
N VAL A 61 41.12 7.68 25.21
CA VAL A 61 41.07 8.64 26.34
C VAL A 61 42.45 9.07 26.86
N PRO A 62 42.55 10.17 27.64
CA PRO A 62 42.62 9.95 29.09
C PRO A 62 41.87 10.97 29.98
N SER A 63 41.63 10.48 31.20
CA SER A 63 40.92 11.02 32.36
C SER A 63 41.54 12.26 33.01
N SER A 64 40.70 13.07 33.68
CA SER A 64 40.99 13.81 34.94
C SER A 64 39.66 14.34 35.51
N SER A 65 39.10 13.78 36.60
CA SER A 65 39.26 14.22 38.00
C SER A 65 38.46 15.48 38.39
N SER A 66 37.30 15.24 39.03
CA SER A 66 36.81 15.83 40.30
C SER A 66 37.04 17.32 40.60
N SER A 67 35.96 18.05 40.95
CA SER A 67 35.67 18.49 42.34
C SER A 67 34.38 19.33 42.43
N SER A 68 33.61 19.03 43.47
CA SER A 68 32.45 19.76 43.99
C SER A 68 32.85 21.08 44.66
N ILE A 69 31.94 22.06 44.71
CA ILE A 69 31.67 22.90 45.90
C ILE A 69 30.40 23.74 45.67
N SER A 70 29.58 23.77 46.71
CA SER A 70 28.32 24.48 46.88
C SER A 70 28.50 25.99 47.10
N THR A 71 27.37 26.71 47.10
CA THR A 71 26.89 27.65 48.17
C THR A 71 26.47 29.04 47.67
N VAL A 72 25.22 29.38 48.02
CA VAL A 72 24.60 30.67 48.43
C VAL A 72 24.22 31.83 47.47
N SER A 73 22.92 32.17 47.60
CA SER A 73 22.32 33.50 47.83
C SER A 73 22.02 34.47 46.68
N SER A 74 20.71 34.56 46.39
CA SER A 74 19.85 35.77 46.37
C SER A 74 20.44 37.14 46.02
N LEU A 75 19.86 37.84 45.03
CA LEU A 75 19.05 39.07 45.19
C LEU A 75 18.56 39.62 43.83
N SER A 76 17.40 40.27 43.87
CA SER A 76 16.68 41.00 42.82
C SER A 76 17.47 42.15 42.18
N THR A 77 17.18 42.52 40.92
CA THR A 77 16.57 43.82 40.46
C THR A 77 16.62 43.97 38.92
N ASP A 78 15.55 44.54 38.38
CA ASP A 78 15.43 45.54 37.28
C ASP A 78 16.13 45.30 35.93
N SER A 79 15.43 45.19 34.80
CA SER A 79 14.58 46.16 34.05
C SER A 79 15.34 46.87 32.91
N ASP A 80 14.65 46.91 31.76
CA ASP A 80 14.70 47.89 30.68
C ASP A 80 15.95 47.99 29.78
N PHE A 81 15.79 47.65 28.49
CA PHE A 81 16.77 48.10 27.48
C PHE A 81 16.29 48.36 26.05
N TRP A 82 15.01 48.32 25.65
CA TRP A 82 14.70 48.75 24.28
C TRP A 82 13.40 49.54 24.14
N ASP A 83 13.53 50.85 24.30
CA ASP A 83 12.75 51.84 23.55
C ASP A 83 13.64 53.06 23.23
N GLN A 84 13.94 53.27 21.95
CA GLN A 84 14.28 54.57 21.36
C GLN A 84 13.74 54.59 19.91
N LEU A 85 12.56 55.22 19.68
CA LEU A 85 12.35 56.58 19.10
C LEU A 85 12.32 56.62 17.55
N PRO A 86 11.86 57.70 16.88
CA PRO A 86 10.97 58.84 17.25
C PRO A 86 9.80 58.97 16.21
N GLY A 87 8.73 59.77 16.33
CA GLY A 87 8.50 61.08 16.94
C GLY A 87 8.21 62.11 15.83
N HIS A 88 7.01 62.72 15.82
CA HIS A 88 6.83 64.10 15.36
C HIS A 88 5.57 64.73 15.93
N ASP A 89 5.77 65.94 16.44
CA ASP A 89 4.90 66.74 17.29
C ASP A 89 4.42 68.01 16.54
N HIS A 90 3.66 68.85 17.25
CA HIS A 90 3.13 70.21 16.93
C HIS A 90 1.68 70.23 16.39
N GLY A 91 0.71 70.95 16.95
CA GLY A 91 0.64 71.84 18.10
C GLY A 91 -0.39 72.98 17.87
N THR A 92 -1.38 73.09 18.76
CA THR A 92 -2.19 74.30 19.15
C THR A 92 -3.32 74.80 18.22
N PRO A 93 -4.27 75.68 18.68
CA PRO A 93 -4.94 75.87 19.98
C PRO A 93 -6.50 76.01 19.88
N PRO A 94 -7.25 76.22 21.00
CA PRO A 94 -8.73 76.09 21.05
C PRO A 94 -9.50 77.43 21.08
N THR A 95 -10.80 77.41 20.71
CA THR A 95 -11.80 78.42 21.11
C THR A 95 -13.24 77.84 21.05
N SER A 96 -14.03 78.12 22.10
CA SER A 96 -15.39 77.66 22.50
C SER A 96 -16.58 78.10 21.57
N PRO A 97 -17.89 78.07 21.96
CA PRO A 97 -18.78 77.09 22.66
C PRO A 97 -20.21 76.86 22.01
N LEU A 98 -20.98 75.90 22.57
CA LEU A 98 -22.46 75.80 22.73
C LEU A 98 -23.45 75.61 21.53
N ILE A 99 -24.59 74.94 21.85
CA ILE A 99 -25.91 74.70 21.17
C ILE A 99 -26.10 73.20 20.86
N GLY A 100 -27.13 72.43 21.23
CA GLY A 100 -28.43 72.57 21.92
C GLY A 100 -29.07 71.14 22.04
N PRO A 101 -30.21 70.94 22.74
CA PRO A 101 -30.72 69.60 23.07
C PRO A 101 -31.52 68.93 21.93
N SER A 102 -31.27 67.64 21.69
CA SER A 102 -32.04 66.77 20.79
C SER A 102 -33.30 66.21 21.46
N PRO A 103 -34.40 65.95 20.71
CA PRO A 103 -35.65 65.41 21.24
C PRO A 103 -35.57 63.89 21.52
N PRO A 104 -36.45 63.35 22.39
CA PRO A 104 -36.38 61.97 22.85
C PRO A 104 -36.85 60.96 21.79
N LEU A 105 -36.07 59.90 21.61
CA LEU A 105 -36.38 58.74 20.77
C LEU A 105 -37.46 57.86 21.43
N ILE A 106 -38.48 57.51 20.65
CA ILE A 106 -39.52 56.54 20.99
C ILE A 106 -38.94 55.13 20.83
N ILE A 107 -38.91 54.37 21.92
CA ILE A 107 -38.46 52.97 21.95
C ILE A 107 -39.64 52.07 21.56
N LEU A 108 -39.53 51.34 20.43
CA LEU A 108 -40.42 50.23 20.08
C LEU A 108 -39.88 48.91 20.68
N PRO A 109 -40.76 48.00 21.16
CA PRO A 109 -40.35 46.71 21.72
C PRO A 109 -39.79 45.75 20.67
N PRO A 110 -38.87 44.85 21.06
CA PRO A 110 -38.18 43.95 20.15
C PRO A 110 -39.11 42.85 19.63
N ILE A 111 -39.08 42.65 18.31
CA ILE A 111 -39.74 41.54 17.61
C ILE A 111 -38.96 40.25 17.95
N PRO A 112 -39.60 39.18 18.46
CA PRO A 112 -38.92 37.91 18.69
C PRO A 112 -38.46 37.32 17.35
N ALA A 113 -37.17 37.04 17.25
CA ALA A 113 -36.57 36.38 16.10
C ALA A 113 -37.16 34.97 15.95
N LEU A 114 -37.78 34.71 14.79
CA LEU A 114 -38.05 33.36 14.33
C LEU A 114 -36.71 32.70 14.01
N ASP A 115 -36.35 31.73 14.85
CA ASP A 115 -35.26 30.78 14.61
C ASP A 115 -35.65 29.89 13.42
N SER A 116 -35.10 30.18 12.23
CA SER A 116 -35.33 29.45 10.99
C SER A 116 -34.11 28.62 10.59
N SER A 117 -33.51 27.92 11.55
CA SER A 117 -32.34 27.06 11.37
C SER A 117 -32.74 25.57 11.25
N ASP A 118 -33.74 25.25 10.44
CA ASP A 118 -34.04 23.87 10.03
C ASP A 118 -33.59 23.69 8.57
N ASP A 119 -32.27 23.75 8.34
CA ASP A 119 -31.64 23.14 7.15
C ASP A 119 -31.74 21.62 7.32
N GLU A 120 -32.94 21.08 7.06
CA GLU A 120 -33.23 19.64 7.09
C GLU A 120 -32.41 18.95 6.01
N ASP A 121 -31.26 18.42 6.44
CA ASP A 121 -30.35 17.57 5.69
C ASP A 121 -31.18 16.49 4.96
N MET A 122 -31.31 16.66 3.64
CA MET A 122 -32.04 15.74 2.78
C MET A 122 -31.42 14.35 2.91
N PRO A 123 -32.20 13.26 2.90
CA PRO A 123 -31.65 11.91 2.97
C PRO A 123 -30.61 11.74 1.86
N SER A 124 -29.34 11.56 2.24
CA SER A 124 -28.22 11.38 1.29
C SER A 124 -28.39 10.15 0.42
N ASP A 125 -29.13 9.15 0.92
CA ASP A 125 -29.25 7.83 0.32
C ASP A 125 -30.74 7.46 0.18
N PHE A 126 -31.22 7.41 -1.06
CA PHE A 126 -32.54 6.86 -1.37
C PHE A 126 -32.52 5.33 -1.30
N PHE A 127 -33.61 4.73 -0.84
CA PHE A 127 -33.80 3.28 -0.81
C PHE A 127 -34.65 2.84 -2.01
N TYR A 128 -34.13 1.90 -2.79
CA TYR A 128 -34.76 1.38 -4.01
C TYR A 128 -35.56 0.10 -3.73
N GLY A 129 -35.13 -0.71 -2.77
CA GLY A 129 -35.81 -1.91 -2.30
C GLY A 129 -35.69 -3.12 -3.22
N ASP A 130 -34.80 -3.08 -4.22
CA ASP A 130 -34.57 -4.12 -5.21
C ASP A 130 -33.22 -4.85 -5.06
N ASN A 131 -32.53 -4.68 -3.92
CA ASN A 131 -31.26 -5.34 -3.56
C ASN A 131 -30.12 -5.07 -4.56
N ARG A 132 -30.03 -3.84 -5.07
CA ARG A 132 -28.87 -3.43 -5.88
C ARG A 132 -27.63 -3.28 -5.02
N ASP A 133 -26.46 -3.39 -5.64
CA ASP A 133 -25.17 -3.23 -4.95
C ASP A 133 -24.99 -1.84 -4.32
N ASP A 134 -25.68 -0.81 -4.84
CA ASP A 134 -25.70 0.56 -4.35
C ASP A 134 -26.90 0.89 -3.44
N ASP A 135 -27.82 -0.06 -3.23
CA ASP A 135 -29.00 0.12 -2.38
C ASP A 135 -28.61 -0.14 -0.91
N PRO A 136 -28.91 0.78 0.03
CA PRO A 136 -28.62 0.53 1.44
C PRO A 136 -29.38 -0.71 1.95
N VAL A 137 -28.73 -1.48 2.82
CA VAL A 137 -29.37 -2.63 3.50
C VAL A 137 -30.63 -2.13 4.20
N ALA A 138 -31.78 -2.73 3.91
CA ALA A 138 -33.10 -2.25 4.38
C ALA A 138 -33.13 -1.99 5.91
N GLY A 139 -32.46 -2.85 6.68
CA GLY A 139 -32.35 -2.68 8.13
C GLY A 139 -31.51 -1.48 8.57
N ASP A 140 -30.45 -1.14 7.83
CA ASP A 140 -29.60 0.01 8.13
C ASP A 140 -30.22 1.32 7.64
N TYR A 141 -30.91 1.29 6.50
CA TYR A 141 -31.78 2.38 6.07
C TYR A 141 -32.84 2.71 7.12
N LEU A 142 -33.57 1.71 7.63
CA LEU A 142 -34.59 1.92 8.66
C LEU A 142 -33.99 2.52 9.95
N LYS A 143 -32.82 2.06 10.39
CA LYS A 143 -32.12 2.63 11.56
C LYS A 143 -31.67 4.07 11.29
N SER A 144 -31.12 4.36 10.12
CA SER A 144 -30.70 5.71 9.72
C SER A 144 -31.89 6.67 9.76
N THR A 145 -33.02 6.28 9.18
CA THR A 145 -34.27 7.06 9.23
C THR A 145 -34.78 7.23 10.66
N MET A 146 -34.75 6.18 11.47
CA MET A 146 -35.18 6.24 12.87
C MET A 146 -34.30 7.15 13.74
N ASN A 147 -32.99 7.19 13.50
CA ASN A 147 -32.05 8.04 14.23
C ASN A 147 -32.28 9.54 13.97
N LYS A 148 -32.97 9.89 12.88
CA LYS A 148 -33.37 11.28 12.57
C LYS A 148 -34.65 11.71 13.30
N PHE A 149 -35.38 10.80 13.95
CA PHE A 149 -36.60 11.15 14.66
C PHE A 149 -36.28 11.80 16.01
N LYS A 150 -36.96 12.91 16.31
CA LYS A 150 -36.99 13.49 17.65
C LYS A 150 -38.01 12.71 18.50
N GLU A 151 -37.83 12.67 19.83
CA GLU A 151 -38.71 11.91 20.73
C GLU A 151 -40.19 12.34 20.61
N ALA A 152 -40.42 13.63 20.34
CA ALA A 152 -41.75 14.22 20.13
C ALA A 152 -42.27 14.17 18.67
N SER A 153 -41.56 13.53 17.73
CA SER A 153 -41.99 13.46 16.33
C SER A 153 -43.34 12.74 16.20
N SER A 154 -44.28 13.35 15.49
CA SER A 154 -45.61 12.77 15.21
C SER A 154 -45.50 11.51 14.35
N ASN A 155 -46.54 10.67 14.37
CA ASN A 155 -46.59 9.49 13.50
C ASN A 155 -46.60 9.88 12.03
N ASP A 156 -47.35 10.92 11.67
CA ASP A 156 -47.42 11.42 10.29
C ASP A 156 -46.03 11.83 9.78
N PHE A 157 -45.26 12.57 10.59
CA PHE A 157 -43.89 12.95 10.24
C PHE A 157 -42.99 11.73 10.04
N LYS A 158 -43.09 10.71 10.91
CA LYS A 158 -42.29 9.49 10.81
C LYS A 158 -42.60 8.70 9.53
N CYS A 159 -43.89 8.59 9.21
CA CYS A 159 -44.34 7.91 8.00
C CYS A 159 -43.92 8.67 6.74
N GLU A 160 -44.10 9.98 6.72
CA GLU A 160 -43.69 10.86 5.61
C GLU A 160 -42.17 10.82 5.40
N ARG A 161 -41.38 10.89 6.48
CA ARG A 161 -39.91 10.84 6.39
C ARG A 161 -39.40 9.51 5.84
N LEU A 162 -40.06 8.38 6.16
CA LEU A 162 -39.73 7.08 5.57
C LEU A 162 -40.12 7.04 4.09
N ALA A 163 -41.33 7.50 3.74
CA ALA A 163 -41.79 7.53 2.36
C ALA A 163 -40.91 8.41 1.46
N ASN A 164 -40.51 9.59 1.95
CA ASN A 164 -39.64 10.54 1.23
C ASN A 164 -38.23 10.01 0.97
N GLY A 165 -37.79 8.97 1.70
CA GLY A 165 -36.50 8.35 1.44
C GLY A 165 -36.57 7.19 0.44
N PHE A 166 -37.74 6.87 -0.14
CA PHE A 166 -37.83 5.95 -1.26
C PHE A 166 -37.51 6.66 -2.57
N ALA A 167 -36.73 6.02 -3.44
CA ALA A 167 -36.44 6.59 -4.75
C ALA A 167 -37.69 6.61 -5.65
N THR A 168 -37.87 7.66 -6.44
CA THR A 168 -38.98 7.76 -7.39
C THR A 168 -38.92 6.65 -8.44
N GLY A 169 -40.05 5.97 -8.67
CA GLY A 169 -40.21 4.83 -9.56
C GLY A 169 -39.65 3.50 -9.02
N SER A 170 -39.10 3.50 -7.80
CA SER A 170 -38.44 2.34 -7.21
C SER A 170 -39.41 1.22 -6.81
N PHE A 171 -38.85 0.06 -6.48
CA PHE A 171 -39.65 -1.05 -5.95
C PHE A 171 -40.21 -0.71 -4.56
N ALA A 172 -39.43 0.00 -3.74
CA ALA A 172 -39.85 0.47 -2.42
C ALA A 172 -41.03 1.45 -2.48
N GLU A 173 -40.99 2.45 -3.38
CA GLU A 173 -42.10 3.40 -3.56
C GLU A 173 -43.36 2.67 -4.04
N LYS A 174 -43.25 1.83 -5.07
CA LYS A 174 -44.36 1.01 -5.58
C LYS A 174 -44.94 0.05 -4.53
N TRP A 175 -44.12 -0.41 -3.59
CA TRP A 175 -44.58 -1.21 -2.45
C TRP A 175 -45.36 -0.35 -1.46
N TYR A 176 -44.85 0.83 -1.13
CA TYR A 176 -45.50 1.76 -0.22
C TYR A 176 -46.88 2.20 -0.73
N ASP A 177 -46.98 2.52 -2.03
CA ASP A 177 -48.23 2.92 -2.70
C ASP A 177 -49.34 1.85 -2.67
N LYS A 178 -48.96 0.58 -2.48
CA LYS A 178 -49.90 -0.55 -2.40
C LYS A 178 -50.42 -0.81 -0.99
N LEU A 179 -49.85 -0.16 0.03
CA LEU A 179 -50.31 -0.30 1.41
C LEU A 179 -51.63 0.46 1.61
N ASP A 180 -52.44 0.00 2.57
CA ASP A 180 -53.65 0.72 2.94
C ASP A 180 -53.32 2.02 3.69
N VAL A 181 -54.18 3.02 3.55
CA VAL A 181 -54.01 4.35 4.17
C VAL A 181 -53.89 4.27 5.70
N ALA A 182 -54.55 3.28 6.33
CA ALA A 182 -54.46 3.10 7.79
C ALA A 182 -53.13 2.48 8.24
N THR A 183 -52.42 1.77 7.37
CA THR A 183 -51.04 1.31 7.57
C THR A 183 -50.04 2.41 7.28
N GLN A 184 -50.25 3.21 6.22
CA GLN A 184 -49.41 4.35 5.89
C GLN A 184 -49.43 5.44 6.98
N GLY A 185 -50.57 5.68 7.63
CA GLY A 185 -50.70 6.67 8.71
C GLY A 185 -50.28 6.20 10.11
N ASP A 186 -49.92 4.93 10.29
CA ASP A 186 -49.52 4.37 11.59
C ASP A 186 -48.10 3.83 11.52
N TRP A 187 -47.16 4.57 12.11
CA TRP A 187 -45.74 4.22 12.14
C TRP A 187 -45.48 2.78 12.60
N LYS A 188 -46.25 2.29 13.58
CA LYS A 188 -46.05 0.94 14.11
C LYS A 188 -46.44 -0.12 13.08
N LYS A 189 -47.54 0.09 12.35
CA LYS A 189 -47.98 -0.81 11.28
C LYS A 189 -47.07 -0.71 10.07
N LEU A 190 -46.68 0.50 9.66
CA LEU A 190 -45.77 0.73 8.55
C LEU A 190 -44.41 0.05 8.79
N LYS A 191 -43.83 0.21 9.99
CA LYS A 191 -42.59 -0.46 10.37
C LYS A 191 -42.73 -1.99 10.33
N ALA A 192 -43.85 -2.53 10.81
CA ALA A 192 -44.09 -3.98 10.77
C ALA A 192 -44.24 -4.50 9.34
N ALA A 193 -44.92 -3.76 8.47
CA ALA A 193 -45.05 -4.07 7.05
C ALA A 193 -43.69 -4.01 6.35
N PHE A 194 -42.87 -2.99 6.65
CA PHE A 194 -41.52 -2.83 6.10
C PHE A 194 -40.64 -4.04 6.45
N LEU A 195 -40.57 -4.41 7.73
CA LEU A 195 -39.78 -5.57 8.19
C LEU A 195 -40.29 -6.90 7.66
N LYS A 196 -41.58 -6.97 7.28
CA LYS A 196 -42.16 -8.14 6.61
C LYS A 196 -41.73 -8.23 5.14
N GLN A 197 -41.65 -7.09 4.46
CA GLN A 197 -41.26 -7.02 3.05
C GLN A 197 -39.76 -7.19 2.85
N TRP A 198 -38.95 -6.59 3.72
CA TRP A 198 -37.49 -6.75 3.75
C TRP A 198 -37.07 -7.33 5.11
N PRO A 199 -37.14 -8.66 5.27
CA PRO A 199 -36.68 -9.32 6.48
C PRO A 199 -35.21 -8.99 6.75
N ALA A 200 -34.85 -8.90 8.03
CA ALA A 200 -33.44 -8.79 8.39
C ALA A 200 -32.68 -9.98 7.81
N GLU A 201 -31.73 -9.69 6.92
CA GLU A 201 -30.88 -10.72 6.35
C GLU A 201 -30.14 -11.39 7.53
N THR A 202 -30.50 -12.63 7.80
CA THR A 202 -29.82 -13.41 8.81
C THR A 202 -28.49 -13.81 8.20
N MET A 203 -27.45 -13.02 8.47
CA MET A 203 -26.10 -13.41 8.13
C MET A 203 -25.89 -14.79 8.77
N PRO A 204 -25.63 -15.85 7.97
CA PRO A 204 -25.46 -17.17 8.53
C PRO A 204 -24.35 -17.08 9.56
N GLU A 205 -24.71 -17.31 10.82
CA GLU A 205 -23.75 -17.28 11.91
C GLU A 205 -22.67 -18.31 11.56
N LEU A 206 -21.44 -17.82 11.37
CA LEU A 206 -20.35 -18.69 11.01
C LEU A 206 -20.21 -19.71 12.12
N SER A 207 -20.35 -20.98 11.76
CA SER A 207 -20.21 -22.06 12.73
C SER A 207 -18.86 -21.96 13.44
N THR A 208 -18.79 -22.48 14.67
CA THR A 208 -17.53 -22.56 15.43
C THR A 208 -16.40 -23.18 14.61
N GLU A 209 -16.69 -24.17 13.77
CA GLU A 209 -15.69 -24.79 12.90
C GLU A 209 -15.20 -23.85 11.78
N GLN A 210 -16.07 -23.03 11.20
CA GLN A 210 -15.65 -22.00 10.25
C GLN A 210 -14.79 -20.92 10.93
N HIS A 211 -15.08 -20.56 12.18
CA HIS A 211 -14.22 -19.68 12.97
C HIS A 211 -12.85 -20.31 13.25
N ARG A 212 -12.81 -21.60 13.61
CA ARG A 212 -11.56 -22.37 13.74
C ARG A 212 -10.78 -22.43 12.43
N ALA A 213 -11.46 -22.62 11.30
CA ALA A 213 -10.84 -22.61 9.98
C ALA A 213 -10.24 -21.24 9.64
N ARG A 214 -10.96 -20.13 9.91
CA ARG A 214 -10.44 -18.76 9.75
C ARG A 214 -9.24 -18.50 10.65
N LEU A 215 -9.29 -18.93 11.91
CA LEU A 215 -8.18 -18.81 12.85
C LEU A 215 -6.93 -19.56 12.37
N ARG A 216 -7.10 -20.77 11.83
CA ARG A 216 -5.99 -21.54 11.21
C ARG A 216 -5.47 -20.87 9.94
N ALA A 217 -6.34 -20.22 9.16
CA ALA A 217 -5.98 -19.58 7.90
C ALA A 217 -5.28 -18.22 8.09
N GLU A 218 -5.47 -17.57 9.24
CA GLU A 218 -4.82 -16.30 9.56
C GLU A 218 -3.29 -16.48 9.61
N LYS A 219 -2.57 -15.65 8.85
CA LYS A 219 -1.11 -15.71 8.72
C LYS A 219 -0.51 -14.32 8.92
N LEU A 220 0.56 -14.24 9.70
CA LEU A 220 1.38 -13.04 9.78
C LEU A 220 2.23 -12.97 8.51
N ARG A 221 1.98 -11.96 7.69
CA ARG A 221 2.76 -11.73 6.47
C ARG A 221 4.12 -11.16 6.84
N LYS A 222 5.17 -11.56 6.11
CA LYS A 222 6.54 -11.06 6.37
C LYS A 222 6.62 -9.56 6.15
N GLU A 223 5.84 -9.07 5.18
CA GLU A 223 5.82 -7.68 4.77
C GLU A 223 5.17 -6.76 5.81
N ASP A 224 4.34 -7.30 6.71
CA ASP A 224 3.65 -6.52 7.74
C ASP A 224 4.48 -6.42 9.04
N ILE A 225 5.53 -7.24 9.18
CA ILE A 225 6.39 -7.23 10.36
C ILE A 225 7.22 -5.93 10.38
N GLY A 226 7.24 -5.25 11.52
CA GLY A 226 8.02 -4.01 11.68
C GLY A 226 7.43 -2.79 10.95
N LYS A 227 6.25 -2.91 10.34
CA LYS A 227 5.54 -1.79 9.71
C LYS A 227 4.42 -1.28 10.61
N VAL A 228 4.23 0.04 10.63
CA VAL A 228 3.05 0.66 11.24
C VAL A 228 1.85 0.45 10.32
N VAL A 229 0.79 -0.13 10.86
CA VAL A 229 -0.49 -0.39 10.20
C VAL A 229 -1.59 0.31 10.98
N ILE A 230 -2.47 1.02 10.29
CA ILE A 230 -3.62 1.68 10.91
C ILE A 230 -4.74 0.66 11.06
N VAL A 231 -5.12 0.35 12.30
CA VAL A 231 -6.24 -0.54 12.63
C VAL A 231 -7.25 0.23 13.47
N ARG A 232 -8.46 0.41 12.94
CA ARG A 232 -9.54 1.19 13.60
C ARG A 232 -9.09 2.61 13.98
N GLY A 233 -8.32 3.26 13.10
CA GLY A 233 -7.81 4.62 13.33
C GLY A 233 -6.64 4.70 14.32
N MET A 234 -6.14 3.59 14.86
CA MET A 234 -4.96 3.57 15.72
C MET A 234 -3.76 2.98 14.97
N GLU A 235 -2.63 3.68 15.04
CA GLU A 235 -1.36 3.21 14.53
C GLU A 235 -0.81 2.09 15.42
N MET A 236 -0.57 0.93 14.83
CA MET A 236 -0.06 -0.24 15.52
C MET A 236 0.99 -0.94 14.67
N MET A 237 2.03 -1.51 15.29
CA MET A 237 2.95 -2.39 14.57
C MET A 237 2.21 -3.60 14.00
N GLY A 238 2.54 -4.02 12.78
CA GLY A 238 1.78 -5.03 12.04
C GLY A 238 1.72 -6.38 12.76
N GLN A 239 2.77 -6.78 13.48
CA GLN A 239 2.76 -7.96 14.35
C GLN A 239 1.76 -7.83 15.51
N ALA A 240 1.64 -6.63 16.10
CA ALA A 240 0.70 -6.36 17.18
C ALA A 240 -0.75 -6.32 16.67
N ALA A 241 -0.95 -5.72 15.49
CA ALA A 241 -2.24 -5.71 14.79
C ALA A 241 -2.71 -7.14 14.46
N TRP A 242 -1.82 -7.97 13.94
CA TRP A 242 -2.09 -9.39 13.70
C TRP A 242 -2.41 -10.15 14.99
N ALA A 243 -1.63 -9.96 16.06
CA ALA A 243 -1.88 -10.61 17.35
C ALA A 243 -3.27 -10.25 17.92
N ASN A 244 -3.73 -9.00 17.73
CA ASN A 244 -5.09 -8.58 18.09
C ASN A 244 -6.17 -9.31 17.27
N ARG A 245 -5.96 -9.49 15.96
CA ARG A 245 -6.89 -10.24 15.11
C ARG A 245 -6.97 -11.71 15.53
N VAL A 246 -5.83 -12.35 15.79
CA VAL A 246 -5.77 -13.74 16.28
C VAL A 246 -6.52 -13.88 17.61
N LEU A 247 -6.33 -12.95 18.53
CA LEU A 247 -7.05 -12.96 19.82
C LEU A 247 -8.56 -12.79 19.64
N ALA A 248 -9.00 -11.89 18.74
CA ALA A 248 -10.42 -11.71 18.45
C ALA A 248 -11.04 -12.94 17.76
N LEU A 249 -10.30 -13.61 16.87
CA LEU A 249 -10.74 -14.83 16.20
C LEU A 249 -10.80 -16.02 17.17
N SER A 250 -9.86 -16.14 18.11
CA SER A 250 -9.86 -17.25 19.07
C SER A 250 -11.05 -17.19 20.03
N MET A 251 -11.49 -16.00 20.42
CA MET A 251 -12.72 -15.82 21.21
C MET A 251 -13.97 -16.32 20.48
N ARG A 252 -14.00 -16.25 19.14
CA ARG A 252 -15.12 -16.75 18.30
C ARG A 252 -14.99 -18.23 17.93
N ALA A 253 -13.79 -18.78 17.98
CA ALA A 253 -13.49 -20.17 17.64
C ALA A 253 -13.71 -21.15 18.80
N ASP A 254 -14.08 -20.64 19.99
CA ASP A 254 -14.29 -21.41 21.21
C ASP A 254 -13.14 -22.39 21.51
N ASP A 255 -11.90 -21.86 21.50
CA ASP A 255 -10.69 -22.58 21.94
C ASP A 255 -10.06 -21.87 23.15
N PRO A 256 -10.63 -22.02 24.36
CA PRO A 256 -10.08 -21.41 25.57
C PRO A 256 -8.75 -22.04 25.98
N SER A 257 -8.50 -23.29 25.56
CA SER A 257 -7.31 -24.08 25.92
C SER A 257 -6.06 -23.71 25.13
N GLY A 258 -6.21 -22.96 24.03
CA GLY A 258 -5.09 -22.63 23.16
C GLY A 258 -4.54 -23.83 22.38
N ALA A 259 -5.33 -24.88 22.19
CA ALA A 259 -4.90 -26.10 21.50
C ALA A 259 -4.38 -25.81 20.07
N MET A 260 -4.93 -24.78 19.40
CA MET A 260 -4.50 -24.42 18.05
C MET A 260 -3.31 -23.44 18.00
N ILE A 261 -2.77 -22.99 19.14
CA ILE A 261 -1.65 -22.03 19.17
C ILE A 261 -0.43 -22.59 18.45
N HIS A 262 -0.13 -23.88 18.61
CA HIS A 262 0.99 -24.53 17.93
C HIS A 262 0.87 -24.43 16.40
N GLY A 263 -0.32 -24.73 15.86
CA GLY A 263 -0.57 -24.65 14.42
C GLY A 263 -0.52 -23.23 13.86
N ILE A 264 -0.86 -22.21 14.67
CA ILE A 264 -0.73 -20.80 14.30
C ILE A 264 0.74 -20.39 14.32
N ARG A 265 1.48 -20.79 15.36
CA ARG A 265 2.92 -20.51 15.51
C ARG A 265 3.75 -21.10 14.37
N ASP A 266 3.41 -22.29 13.90
CA ASP A 266 4.11 -22.93 12.78
C ASP A 266 3.95 -22.20 11.45
N ARG A 267 2.87 -21.41 11.30
CA ARG A 267 2.60 -20.61 10.10
C ARG A 267 3.18 -19.20 10.18
N MET A 268 3.78 -18.81 11.30
CA MET A 268 4.43 -17.51 11.45
C MET A 268 5.77 -17.46 10.69
N PRO A 269 6.21 -16.27 10.24
CA PRO A 269 7.56 -16.08 9.72
C PRO A 269 8.61 -16.57 10.71
N ALA A 270 9.64 -17.25 10.20
CA ALA A 270 10.62 -17.94 11.02
C ALA A 270 11.33 -17.01 12.00
N MET A 271 11.57 -15.76 11.61
CA MET A 271 12.12 -14.71 12.47
C MET A 271 11.30 -14.50 13.75
N ILE A 272 9.99 -14.23 13.66
CA ILE A 272 9.15 -14.00 14.85
C ILE A 272 9.02 -15.29 15.66
N ARG A 273 8.94 -16.45 15.00
CA ARG A 273 8.87 -17.74 15.70
C ARG A 273 10.11 -18.03 16.56
N LYS A 274 11.30 -17.58 16.13
CA LYS A 274 12.55 -17.67 16.90
C LYS A 274 12.56 -16.69 18.08
N LEU A 275 12.00 -15.49 17.91
CA LEU A 275 11.95 -14.46 18.96
C LEU A 275 10.90 -14.79 20.04
N VAL A 276 9.73 -15.28 19.62
CA VAL A 276 8.64 -15.69 20.51
C VAL A 276 8.92 -17.12 20.98
N THR A 277 9.76 -17.23 21.99
CA THR A 277 10.11 -18.50 22.64
C THR A 277 9.15 -18.83 23.79
N GLY A 278 9.03 -20.12 24.12
CA GLY A 278 8.17 -20.60 25.19
C GLY A 278 7.00 -21.46 24.75
N THR A 279 6.28 -21.99 25.75
CA THR A 279 5.03 -22.73 25.63
C THR A 279 3.90 -21.85 26.10
N PHE A 280 2.87 -21.69 25.28
CA PHE A 280 1.75 -20.80 25.57
C PHE A 280 0.48 -21.62 25.78
N THR A 281 -0.11 -21.52 26.95
CA THR A 281 -1.36 -22.20 27.33
C THR A 281 -2.61 -21.36 27.07
N SER A 282 -2.44 -20.10 26.65
CA SER A 282 -3.54 -19.17 26.37
C SER A 282 -3.17 -18.22 25.24
N TYR A 283 -4.16 -17.93 24.39
CA TYR A 283 -4.05 -16.92 23.34
C TYR A 283 -3.64 -15.56 23.87
N LYS A 284 -4.08 -15.18 25.06
CA LYS A 284 -3.72 -13.89 25.67
C LYS A 284 -2.22 -13.81 25.94
N VAL A 285 -1.64 -14.87 26.51
CA VAL A 285 -0.20 -14.94 26.82
C VAL A 285 0.60 -14.98 25.52
N PHE A 286 0.19 -15.80 24.56
CA PHE A 286 0.81 -15.88 23.23
C PHE A 286 0.81 -14.54 22.50
N CYS A 287 -0.35 -13.90 22.35
CA CYS A 287 -0.47 -12.62 21.65
C CYS A 287 0.28 -11.49 22.37
N ASN A 288 0.35 -11.51 23.71
CA ASN A 288 1.16 -10.56 24.46
C ASN A 288 2.66 -10.77 24.23
N ALA A 289 3.13 -12.03 24.17
CA ALA A 289 4.52 -12.31 23.85
C ALA A 289 4.90 -11.84 22.43
N VAL A 290 4.00 -11.99 21.45
CA VAL A 290 4.19 -11.46 20.08
C VAL A 290 4.26 -9.93 20.07
N LYS A 291 3.42 -9.26 20.86
CA LYS A 291 3.42 -7.78 20.98
C LYS A 291 4.63 -7.23 21.71
N ALA A 292 5.19 -8.00 22.64
CA ALA A 292 6.33 -7.60 23.45
C ALA A 292 7.68 -7.78 22.74
N VAL A 293 7.69 -8.30 21.50
CA VAL A 293 8.91 -8.38 20.70
C VAL A 293 9.32 -6.96 20.32
N ASP A 294 10.51 -6.59 20.77
CA ASP A 294 11.13 -5.29 20.55
C ASP A 294 11.45 -5.02 19.07
N ASP A 295 11.28 -3.77 18.65
CA ASP A 295 11.40 -3.36 17.25
C ASP A 295 12.85 -3.45 16.74
N ASP A 296 13.86 -3.14 17.57
CA ASP A 296 15.28 -3.27 17.19
C ASP A 296 15.65 -4.75 17.00
N THR A 297 15.08 -5.62 17.83
CA THR A 297 15.24 -7.07 17.72
C THR A 297 14.61 -7.61 16.43
N ILE A 298 13.45 -7.08 16.03
CA ILE A 298 12.79 -7.41 14.76
C ILE A 298 13.64 -6.93 13.58
N ALA A 299 14.14 -5.70 13.61
CA ALA A 299 14.99 -5.15 12.56
C ALA A 299 16.27 -5.99 12.36
N THR A 300 16.93 -6.34 13.46
CA THR A 300 18.12 -7.21 13.44
C THR A 300 17.80 -8.58 12.84
N ALA A 301 16.67 -9.18 13.21
CA ALA A 301 16.25 -10.47 12.67
C ALA A 301 15.88 -10.39 11.16
N MET A 302 15.31 -9.28 10.69
CA MET A 302 15.05 -9.07 9.25
C MET A 302 16.33 -8.96 8.45
N GLU A 303 17.33 -8.25 8.97
CA GLU A 303 18.64 -8.13 8.33
C GLU A 303 19.34 -9.49 8.26
N GLU A 304 19.33 -10.27 9.35
CA GLU A 304 19.90 -11.61 9.36
C GLU A 304 19.21 -12.53 8.35
N GLU A 305 17.88 -12.50 8.26
CA GLU A 305 17.14 -13.31 7.30
C GLU A 305 17.44 -12.89 5.85
N THR A 306 17.57 -11.59 5.59
CA THR A 306 17.96 -11.07 4.28
C THR A 306 19.39 -11.51 3.91
N ARG A 307 20.32 -11.46 4.86
CA ARG A 307 21.69 -11.93 4.69
C ARG A 307 21.74 -13.44 4.40
N LEU A 308 20.94 -14.24 5.10
CA LEU A 308 20.85 -15.69 4.85
C LEU A 308 20.29 -15.98 3.46
N ALA A 309 19.25 -15.27 3.03
CA ALA A 309 18.68 -15.41 1.69
C ALA A 309 19.70 -15.04 0.58
N GLN A 310 20.54 -14.03 0.81
CA GLN A 310 21.63 -13.69 -0.10
C GLN A 310 22.67 -14.80 -0.19
N VAL A 311 23.13 -15.32 0.97
CA VAL A 311 24.09 -16.44 1.02
C VAL A 311 23.53 -17.69 0.32
N GLU A 312 22.25 -18.00 0.50
CA GLU A 312 21.60 -19.13 -0.17
C GLU A 312 21.54 -18.93 -1.69
N ASN A 313 21.19 -17.73 -2.16
CA ASN A 313 21.19 -17.40 -3.58
C ASN A 313 22.59 -17.45 -4.19
N ASP A 314 23.61 -16.95 -3.50
CA ASP A 314 25.01 -17.03 -3.95
C ASP A 314 25.51 -18.48 -3.97
N THR A 315 25.15 -19.27 -2.96
CA THR A 315 25.48 -20.70 -2.92
C THR A 315 24.82 -21.46 -4.07
N ARG A 316 23.56 -21.13 -4.39
CA ARG A 316 22.87 -21.68 -5.56
C ARG A 316 23.55 -21.26 -6.86
N ARG A 317 23.88 -19.97 -7.02
CA ARG A 317 24.59 -19.45 -8.19
C ARG A 317 25.94 -20.15 -8.40
N LEU A 318 26.75 -20.27 -7.34
CA LEU A 318 28.05 -20.96 -7.40
C LEU A 318 27.90 -22.44 -7.76
N ARG A 319 26.86 -23.12 -7.24
CA ARG A 319 26.56 -24.49 -7.62
C ARG A 319 26.20 -24.60 -9.11
N ASP A 320 25.38 -23.68 -9.62
CA ASP A 320 24.97 -23.66 -11.03
C ASP A 320 26.15 -23.36 -11.96
N GLU A 321 27.02 -22.40 -11.58
CA GLU A 321 28.27 -22.08 -12.29
C GLU A 321 29.21 -23.29 -12.35
N LEU A 322 29.38 -24.03 -11.25
CA LEU A 322 30.18 -25.26 -11.22
C LEU A 322 29.60 -26.34 -12.15
N VAL A 323 28.27 -26.55 -12.13
CA VAL A 323 27.61 -27.52 -13.01
C VAL A 323 27.76 -27.12 -14.48
N GLN A 324 27.69 -25.82 -14.80
CA GLN A 324 27.86 -25.32 -16.16
C GLN A 324 29.32 -25.43 -16.64
N ALA A 325 30.30 -25.14 -15.78
CA ALA A 325 31.72 -25.31 -16.09
C ALA A 325 32.09 -26.77 -16.38
N CYS A 326 31.43 -27.74 -15.73
CA CYS A 326 31.60 -29.16 -16.05
C CYS A 326 30.96 -29.58 -17.38
N ARG A 327 30.04 -28.79 -17.95
CA ARG A 327 29.32 -29.11 -19.20
C ARG A 327 29.91 -28.44 -20.44
N THR A 328 30.83 -27.48 -20.31
CA THR A 328 31.43 -26.81 -21.47
C THR A 328 32.62 -27.62 -22.03
N PRO A 329 32.60 -28.01 -23.32
CA PRO A 329 33.63 -28.85 -23.94
C PRO A 329 34.98 -28.14 -24.15
N ALA A 330 35.10 -26.86 -23.79
CA ALA A 330 36.30 -26.04 -23.97
C ALA A 330 37.10 -25.80 -22.68
N SER A 331 36.77 -26.48 -21.57
CA SER A 331 37.60 -26.42 -20.37
C SER A 331 38.90 -27.23 -20.55
N PRO A 332 40.08 -26.73 -20.14
CA PRO A 332 41.32 -27.52 -20.14
C PRO A 332 41.25 -28.76 -19.24
N THR A 333 40.23 -28.86 -18.37
CA THR A 333 39.92 -30.06 -17.58
C THR A 333 38.86 -30.98 -18.20
N ALA A 334 38.25 -30.61 -19.34
CA ALA A 334 37.26 -31.43 -20.02
C ALA A 334 37.74 -32.86 -20.36
N PRO A 335 39.01 -33.09 -20.79
CA PRO A 335 39.53 -34.45 -20.99
C PRO A 335 39.64 -35.24 -19.68
N LEU A 336 39.97 -34.56 -18.58
CA LEU A 336 40.09 -35.14 -17.23
C LEU A 336 38.69 -35.51 -16.69
N CYS A 337 37.71 -34.63 -16.83
CA CYS A 337 36.32 -34.91 -16.44
C CYS A 337 35.69 -36.02 -17.30
N ALA A 338 36.01 -36.09 -18.60
CA ALA A 338 35.59 -37.19 -19.47
C ALA A 338 36.26 -38.51 -19.08
N ALA A 339 37.56 -38.50 -18.74
CA ALA A 339 38.28 -39.68 -18.26
C ALA A 339 37.74 -40.21 -16.91
N PHE A 340 37.30 -39.33 -16.00
CA PHE A 340 36.68 -39.73 -14.73
C PHE A 340 35.21 -40.15 -14.88
N SER A 341 34.48 -39.63 -15.87
CA SER A 341 33.10 -40.08 -16.17
C SER A 341 33.04 -41.52 -16.70
N GLY A 342 34.18 -42.06 -17.18
CA GLY A 342 34.33 -43.46 -17.54
C GLY A 342 34.50 -44.42 -16.35
N PHE A 343 34.78 -43.90 -15.14
CA PHE A 343 34.81 -44.67 -13.90
C PHE A 343 33.39 -44.79 -13.30
N ALA A 344 32.42 -45.18 -14.11
CA ALA A 344 31.17 -45.71 -13.59
C ALA A 344 31.46 -47.13 -13.07
N LEU A 345 31.59 -47.27 -11.74
CA LEU A 345 31.54 -48.56 -11.08
C LEU A 345 30.20 -49.22 -11.42
N THR A 346 30.25 -50.14 -12.37
CA THR A 346 29.14 -50.94 -12.87
C THR A 346 28.50 -51.71 -11.72
N ARG A 347 27.31 -51.26 -11.26
CA ARG A 347 26.31 -52.16 -10.69
C ARG A 347 25.51 -52.70 -11.87
N GLY A 348 25.63 -54.01 -12.08
CA GLY A 348 25.34 -54.72 -13.33
C GLY A 348 23.97 -54.46 -13.97
N GLY A 349 24.00 -54.31 -15.29
CA GLY A 349 22.87 -54.38 -16.20
C GLY A 349 23.37 -54.66 -17.61
N ALA A 350 22.92 -55.78 -18.19
CA ALA A 350 23.44 -56.44 -19.40
C ALA A 350 23.38 -55.61 -20.71
N PRO A 351 24.21 -55.95 -21.72
CA PRO A 351 24.21 -55.25 -23.01
C PRO A 351 23.05 -55.70 -23.91
N ARG A 352 22.39 -54.74 -24.54
CA ARG A 352 21.36 -54.97 -25.57
C ARG A 352 21.96 -54.70 -26.96
N ALA A 353 21.72 -55.63 -27.87
CA ALA A 353 22.30 -55.70 -29.21
C ALA A 353 21.82 -54.59 -30.17
N PRO A 354 22.56 -54.31 -31.28
CA PRO A 354 22.17 -53.36 -32.31
C PRO A 354 21.28 -54.01 -33.38
N GLY A 355 20.18 -53.35 -33.74
CA GLY A 355 19.30 -53.72 -34.87
C GLY A 355 19.61 -52.91 -36.14
N PRO A 356 19.37 -53.47 -37.35
CA PRO A 356 19.72 -52.86 -38.63
C PRO A 356 18.66 -51.86 -39.17
N PRO A 357 19.01 -51.04 -40.19
CA PRO A 357 18.09 -50.08 -40.79
C PRO A 357 17.25 -50.75 -41.89
N ASN A 358 15.99 -50.35 -42.02
CA ASN A 358 15.19 -50.72 -43.20
C ASN A 358 14.53 -49.48 -43.79
N ALA A 359 14.75 -49.32 -45.09
CA ALA A 359 14.24 -48.28 -45.96
C ALA A 359 13.27 -48.91 -46.96
N GLN A 360 12.07 -48.36 -47.10
CA GLN A 360 11.17 -48.44 -48.27
C GLN A 360 9.91 -47.65 -47.89
N GLY A 361 9.59 -46.53 -48.54
CA GLY A 361 8.99 -46.46 -49.88
C GLY A 361 7.47 -46.56 -49.71
N ASP A 362 6.60 -45.74 -50.28
CA ASP A 362 6.70 -44.71 -51.30
C ASP A 362 5.29 -44.01 -51.36
N PRO A 363 4.85 -43.28 -52.41
CA PRO A 363 4.25 -41.94 -52.32
C PRO A 363 2.73 -41.92 -52.59
N PHE A 364 2.04 -40.77 -52.46
CA PHE A 364 0.97 -40.31 -53.39
C PHE A 364 0.26 -39.03 -52.91
N GLY A 365 0.03 -38.10 -53.86
CA GLY A 365 -0.97 -37.02 -53.82
C GLY A 365 -0.47 -35.72 -53.18
N GLY A 366 -0.25 -34.61 -53.89
CA GLY A 366 -1.05 -34.03 -54.98
C GLY A 366 -1.62 -32.70 -54.48
N GLY A 367 -1.03 -31.57 -54.89
CA GLY A 367 -1.49 -30.20 -54.54
C GLY A 367 -2.76 -29.78 -55.31
N PRO A 368 -2.92 -28.52 -55.74
CA PRO A 368 -2.71 -27.21 -55.10
C PRO A 368 -3.97 -26.30 -55.30
N MET A 369 -3.83 -24.96 -55.16
CA MET A 369 -4.76 -23.85 -55.57
C MET A 369 -5.86 -23.46 -54.56
N ARG A 370 -6.40 -22.23 -54.46
CA ARG A 370 -6.05 -20.81 -54.76
C ARG A 370 -7.31 -20.00 -54.37
N GLY A 371 -7.14 -18.74 -53.94
CA GLY A 371 -8.16 -17.66 -54.03
C GLY A 371 -9.34 -17.74 -53.02
N ALA A 372 -10.03 -16.69 -52.65
CA ALA A 372 -10.03 -15.28 -53.03
C ALA A 372 -10.81 -14.47 -51.95
N ALA A 373 -10.51 -13.18 -51.81
CA ALA A 373 -11.42 -12.19 -51.20
C ALA A 373 -12.44 -11.71 -52.27
N PRO A 374 -13.33 -10.70 -52.05
CA PRO A 374 -13.83 -10.03 -50.84
C PRO A 374 -15.39 -9.92 -50.83
N THR A 375 -16.01 -9.45 -49.74
CA THR A 375 -17.34 -8.80 -49.84
C THR A 375 -17.59 -7.78 -48.74
N ARG A 376 -18.42 -6.80 -49.10
CA ARG A 376 -18.52 -5.42 -48.62
C ARG A 376 -19.90 -5.20 -47.99
N GLY A 377 -19.96 -4.36 -46.96
CA GLY A 377 -21.17 -3.69 -46.47
C GLY A 377 -21.38 -3.86 -44.96
N THR A 378 -21.92 -2.92 -44.19
CA THR A 378 -22.45 -1.57 -44.41
C THR A 378 -22.65 -0.95 -43.02
N ARG A 379 -22.27 0.33 -42.88
CA ARG A 379 -22.71 1.39 -41.92
C ARG A 379 -23.07 1.04 -40.45
N GLY A 380 -22.41 1.80 -39.57
CA GLY A 380 -23.09 2.76 -38.68
C GLY A 380 -23.16 2.37 -37.20
N GLY A 381 -22.33 2.99 -36.37
CA GLY A 381 -22.46 2.92 -34.92
C GLY A 381 -21.26 3.55 -34.21
N ALA A 382 -21.53 4.52 -33.35
CA ALA A 382 -20.56 5.43 -32.75
C ALA A 382 -19.43 4.73 -31.98
N ALA A 383 -18.19 5.12 -32.29
CA ALA A 383 -17.00 4.71 -31.55
C ALA A 383 -16.95 5.41 -30.18
N ALA A 384 -17.48 4.76 -29.15
CA ALA A 384 -17.06 5.00 -27.78
C ALA A 384 -15.65 4.42 -27.61
N ARG A 385 -14.66 5.29 -27.75
CA ARG A 385 -13.24 5.00 -27.58
C ARG A 385 -12.93 4.69 -26.10
N GLY A 386 -12.23 3.58 -25.88
CA GLY A 386 -11.20 3.51 -24.85
C GLY A 386 -11.40 2.48 -23.75
N GLY A 387 -11.54 1.21 -24.11
CA GLY A 387 -11.21 0.10 -23.22
C GLY A 387 -9.73 0.14 -22.86
N GLY A 388 -9.43 0.51 -21.62
CA GLY A 388 -8.10 0.43 -21.02
C GLY A 388 -8.12 -0.64 -19.94
N GLN A 389 -7.48 -1.77 -20.26
CA GLN A 389 -6.98 -2.87 -19.42
C GLN A 389 -7.31 -2.82 -17.91
N GLY A 390 -7.92 -3.91 -17.42
CA GLY A 390 -8.21 -4.19 -16.01
C GLY A 390 -6.97 -4.33 -15.13
N GLY A 391 -6.36 -3.20 -14.80
CA GLY A 391 -5.39 -3.10 -13.70
C GLY A 391 -6.11 -3.13 -12.37
N VAL A 392 -5.56 -3.87 -11.40
CA VAL A 392 -5.97 -3.82 -9.99
C VAL A 392 -6.01 -2.34 -9.55
N PHE A 393 -7.20 -1.85 -9.20
CA PHE A 393 -7.37 -0.46 -8.74
C PHE A 393 -6.55 -0.26 -7.47
N ARG A 394 -5.45 0.48 -7.57
CA ARG A 394 -4.62 0.86 -6.44
C ARG A 394 -5.18 2.14 -5.82
N VAL A 395 -5.23 2.20 -4.48
CA VAL A 395 -5.82 3.33 -3.74
C VAL A 395 -5.14 4.65 -4.10
N ASN A 396 -5.92 5.72 -4.31
CA ASN A 396 -5.46 7.00 -4.87
C ASN A 396 -4.28 7.62 -4.12
N HIS A 397 -4.29 7.63 -2.79
CA HIS A 397 -3.21 8.21 -1.98
C HIS A 397 -1.84 7.53 -2.22
N LEU A 398 -1.83 6.22 -2.50
CA LEU A 398 -0.59 5.49 -2.82
C LEU A 398 -0.07 5.85 -4.21
N ARG A 399 -0.99 6.06 -5.17
CA ARG A 399 -0.63 6.51 -6.52
C ARG A 399 -0.07 7.93 -6.49
N MET A 400 -0.64 8.79 -5.65
CA MET A 400 -0.15 10.15 -5.41
C MET A 400 1.24 10.16 -4.76
N ALA A 401 1.46 9.32 -3.75
CA ALA A 401 2.76 9.19 -3.10
C ALA A 401 3.88 8.75 -4.07
N ASP A 402 3.57 7.80 -4.96
CA ASP A 402 4.54 7.34 -5.96
C ASP A 402 4.78 8.37 -7.06
N LEU A 403 3.73 9.07 -7.52
CA LEU A 403 3.88 10.20 -8.44
C LEU A 403 4.80 11.27 -7.85
N THR A 404 4.58 11.70 -6.60
CA THR A 404 5.42 12.68 -5.91
C THR A 404 6.86 12.19 -5.75
N ARG A 405 7.06 10.94 -5.31
CA ARG A 405 8.40 10.37 -5.12
C ARG A 405 9.19 10.31 -6.44
N ASN A 406 8.55 9.84 -7.51
CA ASN A 406 9.23 9.61 -8.77
C ASN A 406 9.42 10.90 -9.58
N THR A 407 8.60 11.92 -9.35
CA THR A 407 8.76 13.26 -9.94
C THR A 407 9.77 14.14 -9.20
N ALA A 408 10.02 13.93 -7.90
CA ALA A 408 10.93 14.76 -7.11
C ALA A 408 12.36 14.83 -7.66
N GLY A 409 12.83 13.78 -8.33
CA GLY A 409 14.16 13.73 -8.96
C GLY A 409 14.20 14.29 -10.39
N MET A 410 13.07 14.69 -10.96
CA MET A 410 13.00 15.18 -12.33
C MET A 410 13.16 16.70 -12.37
N VAL A 411 14.20 17.14 -13.07
CA VAL A 411 14.44 18.57 -13.30
C VAL A 411 13.50 19.06 -14.41
N HIS A 412 12.71 20.09 -14.12
CA HIS A 412 11.93 20.81 -15.14
C HIS A 412 12.77 21.97 -15.69
N HIS A 413 13.13 21.92 -16.96
CA HIS A 413 14.03 22.88 -17.56
C HIS A 413 13.34 24.19 -17.97
N ALA A 414 14.03 25.32 -17.83
CA ALA A 414 13.57 26.62 -18.30
C ALA A 414 13.45 26.66 -19.83
N SER A 415 12.57 27.53 -20.36
CA SER A 415 12.33 27.73 -21.80
C SER A 415 13.48 28.45 -22.53
N THR A 416 14.69 27.90 -22.45
CA THR A 416 15.90 28.40 -23.12
C THR A 416 16.43 27.35 -24.10
N PRO A 417 17.26 27.71 -25.09
CA PRO A 417 17.88 26.73 -25.99
C PRO A 417 18.67 25.64 -25.24
N ALA A 418 19.36 26.01 -24.15
CA ALA A 418 20.04 25.05 -23.29
C ALA A 418 19.06 24.11 -22.57
N GLY A 419 17.93 24.63 -22.10
CA GLY A 419 16.87 23.83 -21.50
C GLY A 419 16.22 22.85 -22.48
N GLN A 420 16.06 23.23 -23.74
CA GLN A 420 15.57 22.35 -24.81
C GLN A 420 16.55 21.20 -25.11
N ALA A 421 17.85 21.49 -25.18
CA ALA A 421 18.87 20.45 -25.35
C ALA A 421 18.89 19.46 -24.16
N ALA A 422 18.81 19.98 -22.93
CA ALA A 422 18.76 19.15 -21.73
C ALA A 422 17.50 18.27 -21.68
N TYR A 423 16.35 18.83 -22.04
CA TYR A 423 15.09 18.07 -22.18
C TYR A 423 15.20 16.93 -23.19
N GLN A 424 15.80 17.16 -24.36
CA GLN A 424 15.98 16.10 -25.35
C GLN A 424 16.86 14.95 -24.83
N LEU A 425 17.92 15.26 -24.09
CA LEU A 425 18.75 14.25 -23.42
C LEU A 425 17.94 13.49 -22.36
N GLN A 426 17.09 14.17 -21.59
CA GLN A 426 16.24 13.56 -20.59
C GLN A 426 15.20 12.62 -21.23
N VAL A 427 14.59 13.01 -22.36
CA VAL A 427 13.66 12.17 -23.13
C VAL A 427 14.37 10.93 -23.68
N GLN A 428 15.59 11.07 -24.20
CA GLN A 428 16.37 9.93 -24.69
C GLN A 428 16.74 8.97 -23.55
N ALA A 429 17.20 9.50 -22.42
CA ALA A 429 17.51 8.69 -21.23
C ALA A 429 16.27 7.96 -20.71
N TRP A 430 15.12 8.65 -20.66
CA TRP A 430 13.85 8.05 -20.28
C TRP A 430 13.44 6.94 -21.25
N ALA A 431 13.55 7.16 -22.56
CA ALA A 431 13.21 6.17 -23.58
C ALA A 431 14.13 4.93 -23.51
N ALA A 432 15.42 5.13 -23.24
CA ALA A 432 16.38 4.04 -23.07
C ALA A 432 16.08 3.21 -21.81
N ALA A 433 15.64 3.86 -20.72
CA ALA A 433 15.25 3.18 -19.48
C ALA A 433 13.88 2.48 -19.58
N ASN A 434 13.01 2.91 -20.51
CA ASN A 434 11.61 2.48 -20.60
C ASN A 434 11.19 2.07 -22.03
N PRO A 435 11.80 1.04 -22.64
CA PRO A 435 11.65 0.77 -24.07
C PRO A 435 10.28 0.24 -24.51
N THR A 436 9.51 -0.42 -23.63
CA THR A 436 8.26 -1.11 -24.03
C THR A 436 7.13 -1.09 -22.99
N LYS A 437 7.40 -0.65 -21.76
CA LYS A 437 6.47 -0.84 -20.63
C LYS A 437 5.48 0.32 -20.43
N TYR A 438 5.83 1.54 -20.82
CA TYR A 438 5.03 2.73 -20.53
C TYR A 438 4.74 3.49 -21.83
N GLN A 439 3.48 3.48 -22.28
CA GLN A 439 3.06 4.08 -23.56
C GLN A 439 3.23 5.60 -23.63
N GLY A 440 3.39 6.28 -22.49
CA GLY A 440 3.74 7.68 -22.43
C GLY A 440 4.13 8.18 -21.05
N GLY A 441 4.53 7.28 -20.14
CA GLY A 441 4.78 7.58 -18.73
C GLY A 441 3.53 7.47 -17.84
N ASP A 442 3.76 7.13 -16.58
CA ASP A 442 2.77 6.96 -15.52
C ASP A 442 3.37 7.37 -14.16
N GLU A 443 2.71 7.05 -13.04
CA GLU A 443 3.23 7.35 -11.71
C GLU A 443 4.55 6.64 -11.36
N TYR A 444 4.93 5.56 -12.04
CA TYR A 444 6.17 4.81 -11.79
C TYR A 444 7.31 5.24 -12.71
N ALA A 445 6.99 5.69 -13.91
CA ALA A 445 7.94 6.18 -14.91
C ALA A 445 7.48 7.53 -15.47
N PRO A 446 7.60 8.62 -14.68
CA PRO A 446 7.12 9.94 -15.10
C PRO A 446 7.86 10.44 -16.35
N TYR A 447 7.10 10.98 -17.30
CA TYR A 447 7.65 11.44 -18.58
C TYR A 447 8.19 12.88 -18.45
N PRO A 448 9.35 13.21 -19.05
CA PRO A 448 9.91 14.56 -19.00
C PRO A 448 8.94 15.62 -19.55
N LEU A 449 8.87 16.78 -18.89
CA LEU A 449 8.01 17.89 -19.33
C LEU A 449 8.77 18.86 -20.24
N MET A 450 8.14 19.26 -21.36
CA MET A 450 8.72 20.18 -22.32
C MET A 450 9.10 21.52 -21.67
N PRO A 451 10.27 22.10 -21.97
CA PRO A 451 10.67 23.37 -21.38
C PRO A 451 9.69 24.49 -21.68
N GLY A 452 9.35 25.27 -20.65
CA GLY A 452 8.39 26.37 -20.75
C GLY A 452 6.93 25.98 -20.57
N THR A 453 6.59 24.70 -20.48
CA THR A 453 5.25 24.29 -20.01
C THR A 453 5.12 24.48 -18.50
N GLU A 454 3.90 24.40 -18.00
CA GLU A 454 3.58 24.33 -16.57
C GLU A 454 3.81 22.92 -16.01
N ALA A 455 3.96 22.84 -14.69
CA ALA A 455 3.96 21.59 -13.93
C ALA A 455 2.59 20.88 -14.03
N VAL A 456 2.58 19.56 -13.85
CA VAL A 456 1.35 18.76 -13.81
C VAL A 456 0.47 19.14 -12.62
N GLY A 457 -0.85 19.12 -12.78
CA GLY A 457 -1.80 19.42 -11.71
C GLY A 457 -2.07 20.91 -11.50
N THR A 458 -1.53 21.78 -12.36
CA THR A 458 -1.70 23.24 -12.24
C THR A 458 -2.95 23.75 -12.98
N GLY A 459 -3.69 22.85 -13.64
CA GLY A 459 -4.83 23.20 -14.49
C GLY A 459 -4.41 23.50 -15.93
N GLU A 460 -3.27 22.98 -16.35
CA GLU A 460 -2.72 23.19 -17.67
C GLU A 460 -3.45 22.41 -18.77
N CYS A 461 -3.42 22.92 -19.99
CA CYS A 461 -3.93 22.19 -21.14
C CYS A 461 -3.03 21.01 -21.47
N PHE A 462 -3.60 19.81 -21.61
CA PHE A 462 -2.81 18.61 -21.91
C PHE A 462 -2.18 18.61 -23.30
N ASN A 463 -2.63 19.46 -24.23
CA ASN A 463 -2.08 19.53 -25.59
C ASN A 463 -0.87 20.46 -25.69
N CYS A 464 -0.86 21.60 -24.98
CA CYS A 464 0.21 22.60 -25.10
C CYS A 464 0.96 22.87 -23.79
N GLY A 465 0.56 22.20 -22.70
CA GLY A 465 1.22 22.28 -21.40
C GLY A 465 1.13 23.66 -20.73
N VAL A 466 0.28 24.58 -21.18
CA VAL A 466 0.09 25.89 -20.55
C VAL A 466 -1.35 26.11 -20.12
N ARG A 467 -1.57 27.01 -19.16
CA ARG A 467 -2.92 27.42 -18.75
C ARG A 467 -3.52 28.39 -19.76
N HIS A 468 -4.70 28.07 -20.28
CA HIS A 468 -5.50 28.93 -21.13
C HIS A 468 -6.99 28.54 -21.03
N PHE A 469 -7.88 29.41 -21.50
CA PHE A 469 -9.31 29.11 -21.58
C PHE A 469 -9.59 28.09 -22.71
N LYS A 470 -10.65 27.28 -22.56
CA LYS A 470 -10.96 26.17 -23.48
C LYS A 470 -11.05 26.60 -24.96
N ASP A 471 -11.49 27.82 -25.22
CA ASP A 471 -11.72 28.33 -26.58
C ASP A 471 -10.56 29.17 -27.14
N THR A 472 -9.48 29.33 -26.38
CA THR A 472 -8.29 30.06 -26.85
C THR A 472 -7.44 29.14 -27.72
N ALA A 473 -7.09 29.61 -28.91
CA ALA A 473 -6.16 28.91 -29.80
C ALA A 473 -4.83 28.61 -29.09
N HIS A 474 -4.25 27.44 -29.35
CA HIS A 474 -2.96 27.07 -28.78
C HIS A 474 -1.88 28.02 -29.33
N THR A 475 -1.35 28.90 -28.47
CA THR A 475 -0.32 29.89 -28.81
C THR A 475 1.10 29.32 -28.84
N ARG A 476 1.25 28.04 -28.47
CA ARG A 476 2.53 27.33 -28.39
C ARG A 476 2.48 26.01 -29.14
N ALA A 477 3.66 25.47 -29.43
CA ALA A 477 3.81 24.14 -29.99
C ALA A 477 3.09 23.10 -29.12
N ILE A 478 2.47 22.13 -29.77
CA ILE A 478 1.84 20.98 -29.12
C ILE A 478 2.96 20.15 -28.47
N VAL A 479 2.75 19.73 -27.23
CA VAL A 479 3.69 18.85 -26.50
C VAL A 479 3.74 17.46 -27.14
N ASP A 480 4.80 16.71 -26.84
CA ASP A 480 4.92 15.33 -27.32
C ASP A 480 3.71 14.47 -26.89
N VAL A 481 3.27 13.54 -27.75
CA VAL A 481 2.10 12.69 -27.48
C VAL A 481 2.26 11.88 -26.19
N LYS A 482 3.48 11.49 -25.83
CA LYS A 482 3.78 10.80 -24.56
C LYS A 482 3.60 11.75 -23.38
N GLU A 483 4.11 12.97 -23.47
CA GLU A 483 3.88 13.99 -22.45
C GLU A 483 2.38 14.27 -22.28
N MET A 484 1.62 14.38 -23.37
CA MET A 484 0.16 14.54 -23.33
C MET A 484 -0.51 13.42 -22.53
N PHE A 485 -0.06 12.17 -22.74
CA PHE A 485 -0.56 11.00 -22.02
C PHE A 485 -0.21 11.06 -20.53
N TYR A 486 1.06 11.30 -20.21
CA TYR A 486 1.52 11.45 -18.83
C TYR A 486 0.75 12.54 -18.08
N ARG A 487 0.54 13.71 -18.70
CA ARG A 487 -0.24 14.81 -18.12
C ARG A 487 -1.65 14.37 -17.76
N ARG A 488 -2.32 13.58 -18.60
CA ARG A 488 -3.65 13.02 -18.29
C ARG A 488 -3.63 12.08 -17.09
N VAL A 489 -2.63 11.20 -17.02
CA VAL A 489 -2.48 10.23 -15.93
C VAL A 489 -2.20 10.95 -14.61
N ALA A 490 -1.19 11.83 -14.59
CA ALA A 490 -0.82 12.60 -13.41
C ALA A 490 -1.97 13.49 -12.90
N ASN A 491 -2.62 14.25 -13.79
CA ASN A 491 -3.76 15.10 -13.39
C ASN A 491 -4.95 14.29 -12.89
N ARG A 492 -5.19 13.08 -13.42
CA ARG A 492 -6.23 12.18 -12.89
C ARG A 492 -5.91 11.76 -11.47
N ILE A 493 -4.68 11.31 -11.20
CA ILE A 493 -4.24 10.92 -9.86
C ILE A 493 -4.39 12.08 -8.87
N ILE A 494 -3.90 13.28 -9.25
CA ILE A 494 -3.97 14.48 -8.42
C ILE A 494 -5.42 14.87 -8.10
N ARG A 495 -6.30 14.82 -9.10
CA ARG A 495 -7.71 15.13 -8.91
C ARG A 495 -8.39 14.11 -8.01
N ASP A 496 -8.20 12.82 -8.28
CA ASP A 496 -8.88 11.76 -7.54
C ASP A 496 -8.41 11.70 -6.06
N ASP A 497 -7.17 12.11 -5.76
CA ASP A 497 -6.65 12.29 -4.41
C ASP A 497 -7.23 13.53 -3.70
N ARG A 498 -7.35 14.65 -4.42
CA ARG A 498 -8.02 15.86 -3.91
C ARG A 498 -9.50 15.59 -3.61
N ASP A 499 -10.19 14.88 -4.49
CA ASP A 499 -11.59 14.53 -4.30
C ASP A 499 -11.75 13.59 -3.09
N ALA A 500 -10.86 12.60 -2.93
CA ALA A 500 -10.83 11.76 -1.72
C ALA A 500 -10.59 12.59 -0.43
N THR A 501 -9.70 13.57 -0.49
CA THR A 501 -9.43 14.48 0.64
C THR A 501 -10.64 15.35 0.95
N ASN A 502 -11.30 15.90 -0.07
CA ASN A 502 -12.52 16.69 0.08
C ASN A 502 -13.67 15.88 0.66
N MET A 503 -13.83 14.61 0.24
CA MET A 503 -14.82 13.70 0.81
C MET A 503 -14.50 13.38 2.28
N ALA A 504 -13.23 13.18 2.64
CA ALA A 504 -12.84 12.96 4.03
C ALA A 504 -13.13 14.19 4.91
N ASN A 505 -12.85 15.41 4.40
CA ASN A 505 -13.15 16.66 5.09
C ASN A 505 -14.67 16.88 5.23
N ALA A 506 -15.45 16.59 4.19
CA ALA A 506 -16.91 16.70 4.21
C ALA A 506 -17.55 15.71 5.21
N ALA A 507 -16.94 14.55 5.42
CA ALA A 507 -17.38 13.55 6.40
C ALA A 507 -17.02 13.92 7.86
N GLY A 508 -16.49 15.12 8.12
CA GLY A 508 -16.15 15.58 9.47
C GLY A 508 -14.97 14.81 10.10
N LEU A 509 -14.19 14.09 9.28
CA LEU A 509 -12.94 13.48 9.76
C LEU A 509 -11.93 14.60 10.04
N PRO A 510 -11.17 14.53 11.15
CA PRO A 510 -10.29 15.62 11.54
C PRO A 510 -9.27 15.91 10.44
N ALA A 511 -9.29 17.14 9.93
CA ALA A 511 -8.41 17.67 8.87
C ALA A 511 -6.91 17.66 9.22
N ASN A 512 -6.54 17.23 10.43
CA ASN A 512 -5.16 17.11 10.90
C ASN A 512 -4.45 15.84 10.46
N VAL A 513 -5.08 14.98 9.65
CA VAL A 513 -4.34 13.95 8.89
C VAL A 513 -3.70 14.60 7.66
N HIS A 514 -2.82 15.59 7.89
CA HIS A 514 -1.72 15.79 6.98
C HIS A 514 -0.88 14.51 7.10
N LEU A 515 -1.07 13.56 6.17
CA LEU A 515 -0.15 12.43 6.03
C LEU A 515 1.24 13.03 5.92
N VAL A 516 2.02 12.91 7.00
CA VAL A 516 3.39 13.35 7.06
C VAL A 516 4.09 12.78 5.84
N HIS A 517 4.73 13.66 5.07
CA HIS A 517 5.59 13.29 3.96
C HIS A 517 6.72 12.43 4.54
N VAL A 518 6.52 11.12 4.60
CA VAL A 518 7.55 10.18 5.04
C VAL A 518 8.62 10.20 3.97
N GLU A 519 9.79 10.75 4.32
CA GLU A 519 11.00 10.63 3.51
C GLU A 519 11.23 9.14 3.25
N ALA A 520 11.08 8.74 1.99
CA ALA A 520 11.12 7.36 1.58
C ALA A 520 12.53 6.80 1.76
N THR A 521 12.71 5.92 2.75
CA THR A 521 13.85 5.01 2.78
C THR A 521 13.69 4.00 1.64
N ASN A 522 14.68 3.99 0.75
CA ASN A 522 14.80 3.07 -0.37
C ASN A 522 14.90 1.63 0.16
N ASP A 523 13.89 0.79 -0.09
CA ASP A 523 14.06 -0.65 -0.38
C ASP A 523 12.69 -1.31 -0.68
N TYR A 524 12.44 -1.64 -1.94
CA TYR A 524 11.38 -2.59 -2.33
C TYR A 524 11.83 -3.41 -3.55
N PRO A 525 11.94 -4.75 -3.44
CA PRO A 525 12.19 -5.61 -4.58
C PRO A 525 10.88 -6.13 -5.20
N ALA A 526 10.90 -6.25 -6.54
CA ALA A 526 9.81 -6.69 -7.39
C ALA A 526 9.60 -8.22 -7.35
N HIS A 527 8.36 -8.69 -7.21
CA HIS A 527 7.77 -9.85 -7.89
C HIS A 527 6.29 -10.00 -7.51
N TRP A 528 5.39 -10.04 -8.49
CA TRP A 528 3.99 -10.48 -8.29
C TRP A 528 3.66 -11.51 -9.37
N VAL A 529 3.17 -12.67 -8.91
CA VAL A 529 2.66 -13.78 -9.73
C VAL A 529 1.13 -13.79 -9.59
N SER A 530 0.45 -13.78 -10.74
CA SER A 530 -1.01 -13.85 -10.87
C SER A 530 -1.57 -15.22 -10.46
N ALA A 531 -2.79 -15.23 -9.88
CA ALA A 531 -3.63 -16.41 -9.81
C ALA A 531 -5.09 -16.01 -10.08
N ASP A 532 -5.57 -16.31 -11.29
CA ASP A 532 -6.97 -16.30 -11.72
C ASP A 532 -7.63 -17.64 -11.44
N THR A 533 -8.91 -17.63 -11.05
CA THR A 533 -10.01 -18.62 -11.27
C THR A 533 -11.22 -18.11 -10.46
N TYR A 534 -12.47 -17.94 -10.90
CA TYR A 534 -13.43 -18.45 -11.91
C TYR A 534 -14.32 -17.26 -12.35
N GLY A 535 -15.10 -17.21 -13.44
CA GLY A 535 -15.63 -18.16 -14.40
C GLY A 535 -16.89 -17.51 -15.00
N GLN A 536 -16.90 -17.32 -16.32
CA GLN A 536 -17.94 -16.64 -17.11
C GLN A 536 -19.25 -17.44 -17.21
N GLY A 537 -20.36 -16.75 -17.46
CA GLY A 537 -21.61 -17.31 -17.97
C GLY A 537 -22.43 -16.24 -18.70
N ASN A 538 -22.39 -16.26 -20.03
CA ASN A 538 -23.23 -15.46 -20.94
C ASN A 538 -24.67 -16.00 -20.99
N GLY A 539 -25.64 -15.14 -21.32
CA GLY A 539 -26.97 -15.54 -21.78
C GLY A 539 -27.84 -14.34 -22.15
N ASP A 540 -28.24 -14.30 -23.42
CA ASP A 540 -28.93 -13.24 -24.17
C ASP A 540 -30.34 -12.83 -23.69
N GLY A 541 -30.83 -11.68 -24.21
CA GLY A 541 -32.15 -11.08 -24.01
C GLY A 541 -33.35 -11.91 -24.51
N PRO A 542 -34.57 -11.33 -24.57
CA PRO A 542 -34.91 -10.47 -25.72
C PRO A 542 -35.93 -9.34 -25.46
N GLU A 543 -36.03 -8.46 -26.47
CA GLU A 543 -37.22 -7.79 -27.06
C GLU A 543 -38.45 -7.52 -26.19
N VAL A 544 -38.89 -6.25 -26.10
CA VAL A 544 -39.96 -5.61 -26.94
C VAL A 544 -39.74 -4.09 -26.94
#